data_AF-A0A2N2G5S1-F1
#
_entry.id   AF-A0A2N2G5S1-F1
#
_cell.length_a   1.000
_cell.length_b   1.000
_cell.length_c   1.000
_cell.angle_alpha   90.00
_cell.angle_beta   90.00
_cell.angle_gamma   90.00
#
_symmetry.space_group_name_H-M   'P 1'
#
loop_
_entity.id
_entity.type
_entity.pdbx_description
1 polymer ?
#
loop_
_entity_poly.entity_id
_entity_poly.type
_entity_poly.pdbx_seq_one_letter_code
_entity_poly.pdbx_strand_id
1 'polypeptide(L)'
;MAQRRRTCPRRDQAKNCRLPLSEKIALPVFAIPKQLNHLVGRAMHLYRMLADGDRVMIAVSGGVDSLVLSWLLKEWLRKAPIRYELLAVHLDMGFGGA
;
A
#
# COMPACT_ATOMS: atom_id res chain seq x y z
N MET A 1 -19.00 36.34 -13.76
CA MET A 1 -19.60 35.08 -13.28
C MET A 1 -19.62 34.07 -14.41
N ALA A 2 -18.82 33.00 -14.32
CA ALA A 2 -18.85 31.88 -15.28
C ALA A 2 -18.27 30.63 -14.60
N GLN A 3 -19.16 29.76 -14.12
CA GLN A 3 -18.81 28.45 -13.56
C GLN A 3 -18.34 27.51 -14.70
N ARG A 4 -17.01 27.39 -14.85
CA ARG A 4 -16.42 26.39 -15.75
C ARG A 4 -16.43 25.02 -15.05
N ARG A 5 -17.34 24.16 -15.52
CA ARG A 5 -17.40 22.73 -15.25
C ARG A 5 -16.01 22.12 -15.46
N ARG A 6 -15.43 21.46 -14.45
CA ARG A 6 -14.22 20.64 -14.60
C ARG A 6 -14.59 19.35 -15.32
N THR A 7 -14.72 19.41 -16.64
CA THR A 7 -14.79 18.21 -17.47
C THR A 7 -13.42 17.55 -17.47
N CYS A 8 -13.33 16.31 -17.00
CA CYS A 8 -12.12 15.50 -17.04
C CYS A 8 -11.63 15.39 -18.50
N PRO A 9 -10.35 15.69 -18.81
CA PRO A 9 -9.86 15.68 -20.19
C PRO A 9 -9.73 14.25 -20.71
N ARG A 10 -10.00 14.09 -22.02
CA ARG A 10 -10.03 12.83 -22.76
C ARG A 10 -8.77 11.97 -22.59
N ARG A 11 -8.99 10.65 -22.61
CA ARG A 11 -8.10 9.49 -22.42
C ARG A 11 -6.77 9.48 -23.21
N ASP A 12 -6.57 10.36 -24.19
CA ASP A 12 -5.34 10.43 -25.00
C ASP A 12 -4.19 11.25 -24.37
N GLN A 13 -4.43 11.99 -23.27
CA GLN A 13 -3.38 12.75 -22.56
C GLN A 13 -2.75 12.00 -21.36
N ALA A 14 -3.10 10.74 -21.14
CA ALA A 14 -2.57 9.95 -20.01
C ALA A 14 -1.04 9.72 -20.06
N LYS A 15 -0.39 9.99 -21.20
CA LYS A 15 1.04 9.75 -21.39
C LYS A 15 1.95 10.82 -20.79
N ASN A 16 1.39 11.96 -20.34
CA ASN A 16 2.15 13.08 -19.75
C ASN A 16 1.60 13.55 -18.40
N CYS A 17 0.69 12.81 -17.76
CA CYS A 17 0.35 13.02 -16.36
C CYS A 17 1.45 12.43 -15.46
N ARG A 18 2.58 13.14 -15.38
CA ARG A 18 3.54 12.95 -14.29
C ARG A 18 2.90 13.52 -13.02
N LEU A 19 2.08 12.71 -12.35
CA LEU A 19 1.68 13.04 -10.98
C LEU A 19 2.94 12.97 -10.11
N PRO A 20 3.33 14.07 -9.43
CA PRO A 20 4.44 14.04 -8.52
C PRO A 20 3.98 13.28 -7.27
N LEU A 21 4.23 11.98 -7.23
CA LEU A 21 4.10 11.12 -6.04
C LEU A 21 5.14 11.48 -4.94
N SER A 22 5.71 12.69 -4.97
CA SER A 22 6.86 13.11 -4.18
C SER A 22 6.54 14.13 -3.11
N GLU A 23 5.27 14.41 -2.80
CA GLU A 23 4.97 15.07 -1.53
C GLU A 23 5.19 14.04 -0.43
N LYS A 24 6.45 13.94 0.02
CA LYS A 24 6.87 13.15 1.16
C LYS A 24 6.09 13.66 2.36
N ILE A 25 4.92 13.09 2.60
CA ILE A 25 4.24 13.22 3.86
C ILE A 25 5.19 12.57 4.86
N ALA A 26 5.87 13.38 5.67
CA ALA A 26 6.58 12.92 6.85
C ALA A 26 5.50 12.49 7.85
N LEU A 27 4.84 11.37 7.54
CA LEU A 27 3.92 10.72 8.46
C LEU A 27 4.77 10.31 9.67
N PRO A 28 4.37 10.67 10.90
CA PRO A 28 5.07 10.19 12.08
C PRO A 28 5.16 8.68 11.96
N VAL A 29 6.39 8.16 11.96
CA VAL A 29 6.63 6.72 11.85
C VAL A 29 6.10 6.10 13.14
N PHE A 30 4.84 5.69 13.12
CA PHE A 30 4.19 5.07 14.27
C PHE A 30 4.94 3.79 14.61
N ALA A 31 5.43 3.62 15.83
CA ALA A 31 6.07 2.37 16.19
C ALA A 31 5.02 1.28 16.39
N ILE A 32 5.23 0.07 15.85
CA ILE A 32 4.35 -1.07 16.12
C ILE A 32 4.33 -1.34 17.64
N PRO A 33 3.16 -1.28 18.31
CA PRO A 33 3.06 -1.61 19.73
C PRO A 33 3.56 -3.03 20.02
N LYS A 34 4.20 -3.26 21.17
CA LYS A 34 4.79 -4.57 21.52
C LYS A 34 3.78 -5.71 21.46
N GLN A 35 2.56 -5.47 21.94
CA GLN A 35 1.48 -6.46 21.94
C GLN A 35 1.09 -6.86 20.51
N LEU A 36 0.93 -5.87 19.61
CA LEU A 36 0.61 -6.12 18.20
C LEU A 36 1.75 -6.88 17.51
N ASN A 37 3.01 -6.48 17.74
CA ASN A 37 4.16 -7.18 17.16
C ASN A 37 4.23 -8.65 17.59
N HIS A 38 3.89 -8.95 18.84
CA HIS A 38 3.84 -10.32 19.35
C HIS A 38 2.72 -11.15 18.69
N LEU A 39 1.53 -10.56 18.51
CA LEU A 39 0.42 -11.23 17.82
C LEU A 39 0.75 -11.50 16.34
N VAL A 40 1.37 -10.52 15.66
CA VAL A 40 1.81 -10.66 14.27
C VAL A 40 2.88 -11.74 14.15
N GLY A 41 3.91 -11.72 14.99
CA GLY A 41 4.95 -12.75 14.99
C GLY A 41 4.39 -14.16 15.24
N ARG A 42 3.43 -14.28 16.17
CA ARG A 42 2.71 -15.54 16.41
C ARG A 42 1.95 -16.00 15.17
N ALA A 43 1.20 -15.12 14.52
CA ALA A 43 0.45 -15.45 13.31
C ALA A 43 1.38 -15.89 12.16
N MET A 44 2.46 -15.13 11.92
CA MET A 44 3.46 -15.45 10.90
C MET A 44 4.05 -16.85 11.10
N HIS A 45 4.37 -17.21 12.35
CA HIS A 45 4.94 -18.52 12.68
C HIS A 45 3.90 -19.65 12.61
N LEU A 46 2.72 -19.46 13.20
CA LEU A 46 1.67 -20.49 13.24
C LEU A 46 1.15 -20.85 11.86
N TYR A 47 0.93 -19.86 11.02
CA TYR A 47 0.36 -20.05 9.68
C TYR A 47 1.42 -20.19 8.59
N ARG A 48 2.72 -20.13 8.95
CA ARG A 48 3.84 -20.13 7.99
C ARG A 48 3.60 -19.16 6.84
N MET A 49 3.15 -17.94 7.19
CA MET A 49 2.65 -16.98 6.20
C MET A 49 3.74 -16.48 5.25
N LEU A 50 4.99 -16.46 5.72
CA LEU A 50 6.15 -15.93 5.02
C LEU A 50 7.36 -16.83 5.26
N ALA A 51 8.10 -17.10 4.20
CA ALA A 51 9.40 -17.76 4.19
C ALA A 51 10.46 -16.87 3.53
N ASP A 52 11.73 -17.24 3.72
CA ASP A 52 12.86 -16.57 3.07
C ASP A 52 12.81 -16.77 1.54
N GLY A 53 12.91 -15.66 0.81
CA GLY A 53 12.86 -15.63 -0.65
C GLY A 53 11.45 -15.45 -1.23
N ASP A 54 10.42 -15.35 -0.39
CA ASP A 54 9.05 -15.20 -0.86
C ASP A 54 8.79 -13.87 -1.57
N ARG A 55 7.84 -13.90 -2.52
CA ARG A 55 7.31 -12.71 -3.19
C ARG A 55 5.85 -12.55 -2.80
N VAL A 56 5.57 -11.50 -2.04
CA VAL A 56 4.28 -11.27 -1.39
C VAL A 56 3.58 -10.11 -2.10
N MET A 57 2.40 -10.40 -2.66
CA MET A 57 1.56 -9.39 -3.26
C MET A 57 0.46 -8.95 -2.28
N ILE A 58 0.24 -7.64 -2.15
CA ILE A 58 -0.82 -7.05 -1.34
C ILE A 58 -1.79 -6.33 -2.27
N ALA A 59 -3.07 -6.69 -2.19
CA ALA A 59 -4.14 -5.93 -2.81
C ALA A 59 -4.46 -4.68 -1.96
N VAL A 60 -4.22 -3.50 -2.51
CA VAL A 60 -4.54 -2.21 -1.90
C VAL A 60 -5.89 -1.76 -2.43
N SER A 61 -6.92 -1.76 -1.59
CA SER A 61 -8.26 -1.30 -1.96
C SER A 61 -8.45 0.21 -1.84
N GLY A 62 -7.51 0.91 -1.19
CA GLY A 62 -7.66 2.31 -0.79
C GLY A 62 -8.24 2.46 0.62
N GLY A 63 -8.63 1.36 1.27
CA GLY A 63 -9.01 1.35 2.68
C GLY A 63 -7.81 1.40 3.62
N VAL A 64 -8.06 1.90 4.85
CA VAL A 64 -7.05 2.00 5.90
C VAL A 64 -6.42 0.65 6.23
N ASP A 65 -7.20 -0.44 6.24
CA ASP A 65 -6.68 -1.77 6.60
C ASP A 65 -5.57 -2.23 5.65
N SER A 66 -5.78 -2.10 4.34
CA SER A 66 -4.80 -2.49 3.33
C SER A 66 -3.53 -1.65 3.39
N LEU A 67 -3.67 -0.36 3.75
CA LEU A 67 -2.54 0.56 3.92
C LEU A 67 -1.75 0.21 5.19
N VAL A 68 -2.43 0.00 6.33
CA VAL A 68 -1.80 -0.39 7.59
C VAL A 68 -1.11 -1.74 7.45
N LEU A 69 -1.71 -2.71 6.77
CA LEU A 69 -1.10 -4.02 6.52
C LEU A 69 0.18 -3.88 5.68
N SER A 70 0.14 -3.10 4.59
CA SER A 70 1.32 -2.86 3.75
C SER A 70 2.46 -2.20 4.54
N TRP A 71 2.12 -1.26 5.41
CA TRP A 71 3.06 -0.58 6.28
C TRP A 71 3.64 -1.53 7.34
N LEU A 72 2.79 -2.35 7.97
CA LEU A 72 3.19 -3.34 8.96
C LEU A 72 4.20 -4.33 8.39
N LEU A 73 3.93 -4.90 7.21
CA LEU A 73 4.84 -5.85 6.56
C LEU A 73 6.17 -5.18 6.21
N LYS A 74 6.14 -3.96 5.66
CA LYS A 74 7.36 -3.20 5.37
C LYS A 74 8.22 -2.96 6.62
N GLU A 75 7.60 -2.62 7.75
CA GLU A 75 8.33 -2.41 9.00
C GLU A 75 8.81 -3.74 9.61
N TRP A 76 8.06 -4.83 9.40
CA TRP A 76 8.44 -6.17 9.85
C TRP A 76 9.68 -6.70 9.10
N LEU A 77 9.84 -6.37 7.81
CA LEU A 77 11.05 -6.69 7.03
C LEU A 77 12.34 -6.12 7.65
N ARG A 78 12.25 -5.00 8.39
CA ARG A 78 13.40 -4.40 9.08
C ARG A 78 13.74 -5.10 10.40
N LYS A 79 12.78 -5.80 11.00
CA LYS A 79 12.88 -6.37 12.36
C LYS A 79 13.07 -7.88 12.34
N ALA A 80 12.45 -8.57 11.39
CA ALA A 80 12.52 -10.02 11.27
C ALA A 80 13.75 -10.45 10.45
N PRO A 81 14.35 -11.61 10.75
CA PRO A 81 15.46 -12.16 9.97
C PRO A 81 15.02 -12.73 8.61
N ILE A 82 13.76 -12.54 8.21
CA ILE A 82 13.17 -13.12 7.00
C ILE A 82 13.25 -12.10 5.86
N ARG A 83 13.84 -12.48 4.73
CA ARG A 83 13.94 -11.65 3.52
C ARG A 83 12.86 -12.05 2.52
N TYR A 84 11.98 -11.12 2.19
CA TYR A 84 10.96 -11.30 1.17
C TYR A 84 10.75 -10.02 0.37
N GLU A 85 10.19 -10.14 -0.83
CA GLU A 85 9.84 -9.03 -1.71
C GLU A 85 8.36 -8.66 -1.53
N LEU A 86 8.06 -7.37 -1.42
CA LEU A 86 6.69 -6.88 -1.23
C LEU A 86 6.22 -6.08 -2.45
N LEU A 87 5.13 -6.51 -3.07
CA LEU A 87 4.48 -5.83 -4.19
C LEU A 87 3.08 -5.34 -3.78
N ALA A 88 2.86 -4.03 -3.82
CA ALA A 88 1.53 -3.45 -3.63
C ALA A 88 0.82 -3.28 -4.98
N VAL A 89 -0.38 -3.86 -5.11
CA VAL A 89 -1.20 -3.79 -6.31
C VAL A 89 -2.54 -3.15 -5.98
N HIS A 90 -2.88 -2.07 -6.69
CA HIS A 90 -4.20 -1.44 -6.60
C HIS A 90 -5.01 -1.82 -7.85
N LEU A 91 -6.21 -2.35 -7.64
CA LEU A 91 -7.14 -2.68 -8.72
C LEU A 91 -8.09 -1.50 -8.95
N ASP A 92 -7.88 -0.77 -10.05
CA ASP A 92 -8.84 0.21 -10.53
C ASP A 92 -9.94 -0.52 -11.31
N MET A 93 -11.14 -0.58 -10.72
CA MET A 93 -12.29 -1.26 -11.32
C MET A 93 -12.92 -0.47 -12.48
N GLY A 94 -12.42 0.71 -12.82
CA GLY A 94 -12.83 1.43 -14.02
C GLY A 94 -14.29 1.87 -14.02
N PHE A 95 -14.95 1.95 -12.85
CA PHE A 95 -16.31 2.48 -12.69
C PHE A 95 -16.40 4.00 -12.90
N GLY A 96 -15.57 4.55 -13.79
CA GLY A 96 -15.83 5.85 -14.39
C GLY A 96 -17.08 5.72 -15.25
N GLY A 97 -18.23 6.08 -14.70
CA GLY A 97 -19.50 6.12 -15.42
C GLY A 97 -19.34 6.86 -16.74
N ALA A 98 -19.76 6.18 -17.82
CA ALA A 98 -20.10 6.84 -19.07
C ALA A 98 -21.42 7.60 -18.90
#